data_AF-A0A3N5WT35-F1
#
_entry.id   AF-A0A3N5WT35-F1
#
_cell.length_a   1.000
_cell.length_b   1.000
_cell.length_c   1.000
_cell.angle_alpha   90.00
_cell.angle_beta   90.00
_cell.angle_gamma   90.00
#
_symmetry.space_group_name_H-M   'P 1'
#
loop_
_entity.id
_entity.type
_entity.pdbx_description
1 polymer ?
#
loop_
_entity_poly.entity_id
_entity_poly.type
_entity_poly.pdbx_seq_one_letter_code
_entity_poly.pdbx_strand_id
1 'polypeptide(L)'
;MRKAFSLVELMIVVAVIGILAALCMPYLHNHAAEAKEAAAKDNLRVLRDAIEFYAVRHSDTAPGYPGHDRTAVPTEDSFRLQLTIEAGCLRKIPANPFNNLDTIHMIKNGEAFPSAGTGNYGWIYQPATRNIRLDWPGTDSSGVPYLSY
;
A
#
# COMPACT_ATOMS: atom_id res chain seq x y z
N MET A 1 10.26 53.99 -23.65
CA MET A 1 11.54 53.26 -23.80
C MET A 1 11.34 51.85 -23.29
N ARG A 2 11.41 50.82 -24.15
CA ARG A 2 11.37 49.41 -23.72
C ARG A 2 12.79 49.00 -23.34
N LYS A 3 13.01 48.58 -22.08
CA LYS A 3 14.27 47.97 -21.66
C LYS A 3 14.38 46.60 -22.34
N ALA A 4 15.39 46.43 -23.19
CA ALA A 4 15.71 45.13 -23.77
C ALA A 4 16.52 44.32 -22.74
N PHE A 5 16.11 43.06 -22.52
CA PHE A 5 16.82 42.13 -21.66
C PHE A 5 18.22 41.82 -22.23
N SER A 6 19.24 41.78 -21.38
CA SER A 6 20.60 41.42 -21.80
C SER A 6 20.74 39.90 -21.92
N LEU A 7 21.49 39.45 -22.93
CA LEU A 7 21.88 38.04 -23.12
C LEU A 7 22.64 37.49 -21.90
N VAL A 8 23.47 38.33 -21.28
CA VAL A 8 24.23 37.97 -20.06
C VAL A 8 23.30 37.78 -18.86
N GLU A 9 22.26 38.61 -18.77
CA GLU A 9 21.23 38.51 -17.73
C GLU A 9 20.52 37.16 -17.82
N LEU A 10 20.15 36.75 -19.03
CA LEU A 10 19.55 35.44 -19.26
C LEU A 10 20.53 34.31 -18.90
N MET A 11 21.80 34.41 -19.31
CA MET A 11 22.81 33.38 -19.02
C MET A 11 22.99 33.14 -17.51
N ILE A 12 23.06 34.21 -16.71
CA ILE A 12 23.18 34.08 -15.25
C ILE A 12 21.91 33.43 -14.66
N VAL A 13 20.73 33.81 -15.15
CA VAL A 13 19.46 33.22 -14.69
C VAL A 13 19.41 31.72 -14.98
N VAL A 14 19.75 31.28 -16.20
CA VAL A 14 19.74 29.84 -16.52
C VAL A 14 20.83 29.08 -15.73
N ALA A 15 21.99 29.70 -15.50
CA ALA A 15 23.05 29.12 -14.68
C ALA A 15 22.61 28.93 -13.21
N VAL A 16 21.96 29.93 -12.61
CA VAL A 16 21.44 29.84 -11.23
C VAL A 16 20.32 28.80 -11.13
N ILE A 17 19.38 28.77 -12.08
CA ILE A 17 18.32 27.75 -12.13
C ILE A 17 18.92 26.34 -12.25
N GLY A 18 19.98 26.16 -13.05
CA GLY A 18 20.67 24.88 -13.20
C GLY A 18 21.31 24.38 -11.89
N ILE A 19 21.97 25.27 -11.13
CA ILE A 19 22.56 24.93 -9.82
C ILE A 19 21.47 24.57 -8.81
N LEU A 20 20.39 25.36 -8.74
CA LEU A 20 19.27 25.09 -7.84
C LEU A 20 18.56 23.77 -8.18
N ALA A 21 18.37 23.47 -9.46
CA ALA A 21 17.76 22.20 -9.90
C ALA A 21 18.61 20.98 -9.50
N ALA A 22 19.95 21.08 -9.62
CA ALA A 22 20.86 20.02 -9.24
C ALA A 22 20.83 19.71 -7.73
N LEU A 23 20.69 20.74 -6.88
CA LEU A 23 20.58 20.57 -5.43
C LEU A 23 19.19 20.08 -4.96
N CYS A 24 18.14 20.41 -5.70
CA CYS A 24 16.76 20.15 -5.28
C CYS A 24 16.29 18.71 -5.58
N MET A 25 16.79 18.07 -6.65
CA MET A 25 16.40 16.70 -7.03
C MET A 25 16.60 15.62 -5.95
N PRO A 26 17.74 15.51 -5.24
CA PRO A 26 17.95 14.41 -4.29
C PRO A 26 17.01 14.48 -3.07
N TYR A 27 16.57 15.68 -2.69
CA TYR A 27 15.69 15.87 -1.52
C TYR A 27 14.28 15.28 -1.74
N LEU A 28 13.75 15.39 -2.96
CA LEU A 28 12.38 14.91 -3.25
C LEU A 28 12.24 13.38 -3.23
N HIS A 29 13.32 12.64 -3.51
CA HIS A 29 13.25 11.19 -3.65
C HIS A 29 13.04 10.47 -2.31
N ASN A 30 13.67 10.95 -1.22
CA ASN A 30 13.52 10.35 0.10
C ASN A 30 12.13 10.61 0.70
N HIS A 31 11.61 11.84 0.57
CA HIS A 31 10.28 12.17 1.07
C HIS A 31 9.15 11.45 0.33
N ALA A 32 9.33 11.17 -0.96
CA ALA A 32 8.37 10.37 -1.71
C ALA A 32 8.29 8.92 -1.19
N ALA A 33 9.42 8.32 -0.80
CA ALA A 33 9.45 6.99 -0.21
C ALA A 33 8.80 6.97 1.18
N GLU A 34 9.16 7.91 2.06
CA GLU A 34 8.55 8.05 3.40
C GLU A 34 7.04 8.28 3.33
N ALA A 35 6.57 9.07 2.36
CA ALA A 35 5.13 9.28 2.14
C ALA A 35 4.41 7.99 1.74
N LYS A 36 5.03 7.14 0.90
CA LYS A 36 4.49 5.82 0.54
C LYS A 36 4.48 4.87 1.74
N GLU A 37 5.54 4.88 2.55
CA GLU A 37 5.64 4.10 3.79
C GLU A 37 4.50 4.46 4.75
N ALA A 38 4.29 5.75 5.00
CA ALA A 38 3.23 6.25 5.86
C ALA A 38 1.84 5.88 5.31
N ALA A 39 1.61 6.07 4.01
CA ALA A 39 0.35 5.71 3.37
C ALA A 39 0.08 4.19 3.44
N ALA A 40 1.11 3.35 3.29
CA ALA A 40 0.97 1.91 3.39
C ALA A 40 0.58 1.47 4.81
N LYS A 41 1.22 2.04 5.84
CA LYS A 41 0.89 1.78 7.25
C LYS A 41 -0.55 2.20 7.58
N ASP A 42 -1.00 3.35 7.07
CA ASP A 42 -2.37 3.82 7.27
C ASP A 42 -3.39 2.93 6.54
N ASN A 43 -3.13 2.56 5.29
CA ASN A 43 -3.96 1.63 4.53
C ASN A 43 -4.06 0.26 5.23
N LEU A 44 -2.95 -0.27 5.77
CA LEU A 44 -2.93 -1.52 6.54
C LEU A 44 -3.77 -1.41 7.80
N ARG A 45 -3.70 -0.29 8.52
CA ARG A 45 -4.54 -0.04 9.69
C ARG A 45 -6.02 -0.08 9.33
N VAL A 46 -6.43 0.64 8.28
CA VAL A 46 -7.82 0.66 7.79
C VAL A 46 -8.29 -0.74 7.40
N LEU A 47 -7.45 -1.51 6.72
CA LEU A 47 -7.75 -2.89 6.34
C LEU A 47 -7.91 -3.81 7.55
N ARG A 48 -7.00 -3.73 8.53
CA ARG A 48 -7.03 -4.53 9.76
C ARG A 48 -8.29 -4.22 10.58
N ASP A 49 -8.60 -2.94 10.74
CA ASP A 49 -9.80 -2.50 11.45
C ASP A 49 -11.07 -3.03 10.77
N ALA A 50 -11.13 -3.00 9.43
CA ALA A 50 -12.26 -3.55 8.67
C ALA A 50 -12.38 -5.09 8.79
N ILE A 51 -11.25 -5.81 8.76
CA ILE A 51 -11.20 -7.27 8.92
C ILE A 51 -11.70 -7.68 10.30
N GLU A 52 -11.23 -7.02 11.36
CA GLU A 52 -11.64 -7.33 12.74
C GLU A 52 -13.11 -7.00 12.95
N PHE A 53 -13.55 -5.85 12.47
CA PHE A 53 -14.95 -5.45 12.57
C PHE A 53 -15.89 -6.42 11.83
N TYR A 54 -15.46 -6.92 10.66
CA TYR A 54 -16.19 -7.97 9.94
C TYR A 54 -16.27 -9.25 10.79
N ALA A 55 -15.14 -9.71 11.32
CA ALA A 55 -15.07 -10.94 12.11
C ALA A 55 -15.98 -10.88 13.35
N VAL A 56 -16.01 -9.75 14.06
CA VAL A 56 -16.90 -9.54 15.22
C VAL A 56 -18.38 -9.70 14.85
N ARG A 57 -18.78 -9.25 13.66
CA ARG A 57 -20.17 -9.36 13.19
C ARG A 57 -20.55 -10.75 12.68
N HIS A 58 -19.57 -11.55 12.26
CA HIS A 58 -19.79 -12.84 11.59
C HIS A 58 -19.27 -14.01 12.44
N SER A 59 -19.54 -14.00 13.75
CA SER A 59 -19.18 -15.08 14.67
C SER A 59 -17.69 -15.46 14.61
N ASP A 60 -16.82 -14.45 14.61
CA ASP A 60 -15.35 -14.53 14.49
C ASP A 60 -14.86 -15.02 13.11
N THR A 61 -15.74 -15.30 12.14
CA THR A 61 -15.34 -15.67 10.78
C THR A 61 -14.77 -14.47 10.05
N ALA A 62 -13.48 -14.54 9.76
CA ALA A 62 -12.77 -13.53 9.00
C ALA A 62 -13.28 -13.45 7.53
N PRO A 63 -13.20 -12.28 6.89
CA PRO A 63 -13.56 -12.15 5.48
C PRO A 63 -12.61 -12.97 4.60
N GLY A 64 -13.08 -13.41 3.44
CA GLY A 64 -12.35 -14.23 2.46
C GLY A 64 -12.93 -15.63 2.27
N TYR A 65 -13.76 -16.13 3.19
CA TYR A 65 -14.38 -17.44 3.06
C TYR A 65 -15.72 -17.37 2.30
N PRO A 66 -15.85 -18.03 1.14
CA PRO A 66 -17.12 -18.12 0.42
C PRO A 66 -18.24 -18.66 1.31
N GLY A 67 -19.38 -17.98 1.32
CA GLY A 67 -20.54 -18.38 2.14
C GLY A 67 -20.28 -18.42 3.65
N HIS A 68 -19.24 -17.73 4.12
CA HIS A 68 -18.79 -17.75 5.53
C HIS A 68 -18.35 -19.13 6.03
N ASP A 69 -18.04 -20.05 5.11
CA ASP A 69 -17.56 -21.38 5.45
C ASP A 69 -16.04 -21.39 5.62
N ARG A 70 -15.58 -21.46 6.87
CA ARG A 70 -14.14 -21.53 7.23
C ARG A 70 -13.41 -22.73 6.63
N THR A 71 -14.12 -23.75 6.14
CA THR A 71 -13.54 -24.93 5.49
C THR A 71 -13.31 -24.73 3.99
N ALA A 72 -13.98 -23.76 3.38
CA ALA A 72 -13.80 -23.42 1.98
C ALA A 72 -12.43 -22.78 1.72
N VAL A 73 -11.97 -22.89 0.47
CA VAL A 73 -10.75 -22.20 0.03
C VAL A 73 -11.02 -20.70 0.00
N PRO A 74 -10.23 -19.87 0.69
CA PRO A 74 -10.43 -18.43 0.64
C PRO A 74 -10.26 -17.84 -0.75
N THR A 75 -11.07 -16.85 -1.11
CA THR A 75 -10.99 -16.17 -2.40
C THR A 75 -11.00 -14.66 -2.24
N GLU A 76 -10.29 -13.97 -3.15
CA GLU A 76 -10.25 -12.51 -3.21
C GLU A 76 -11.65 -11.92 -3.44
N ASP A 77 -12.45 -12.54 -4.31
CA ASP A 77 -13.82 -12.10 -4.58
C ASP A 77 -14.69 -12.11 -3.32
N SER A 78 -14.59 -13.17 -2.52
CA SER A 78 -15.34 -13.27 -1.25
C SER A 78 -14.89 -12.16 -0.29
N PHE A 79 -13.58 -11.95 -0.13
CA PHE A 79 -13.06 -10.90 0.74
C PHE A 79 -13.53 -9.50 0.32
N ARG A 80 -13.44 -9.19 -0.98
CA ARG A 80 -13.89 -7.90 -1.51
C ARG A 80 -15.37 -7.68 -1.27
N LEU A 81 -16.20 -8.66 -1.63
CA LEU A 81 -17.65 -8.55 -1.48
C LEU A 81 -18.05 -8.39 -0.01
N GLN A 82 -17.43 -9.16 0.87
CA GLN A 82 -17.69 -9.16 2.30
C GLN A 82 -17.32 -7.82 2.97
N LEU A 83 -16.16 -7.25 2.64
CA LEU A 83 -15.74 -5.97 3.23
C LEU A 83 -16.41 -4.74 2.63
N THR A 84 -16.79 -4.79 1.34
CA THR A 84 -17.30 -3.60 0.64
C THR A 84 -18.81 -3.51 0.53
N ILE A 85 -19.48 -4.65 0.32
CA ILE A 85 -20.92 -4.68 0.06
C ILE A 85 -21.66 -5.18 1.30
N GLU A 86 -21.28 -6.34 1.82
CA GLU A 86 -22.03 -7.00 2.89
C GLU A 86 -21.90 -6.27 4.22
N ALA A 87 -20.66 -6.12 4.72
CA ALA A 87 -20.44 -5.40 5.97
C ALA A 87 -20.34 -3.89 5.78
N GLY A 88 -20.14 -3.41 4.54
CA GLY A 88 -20.04 -1.99 4.19
C GLY A 88 -18.93 -1.25 4.93
N CYS A 89 -17.86 -1.96 5.32
CA CYS A 89 -16.77 -1.41 6.13
C CYS A 89 -15.84 -0.52 5.30
N LEU A 90 -15.70 -0.85 4.01
CA LEU A 90 -14.84 -0.16 3.07
C LEU A 90 -15.63 0.22 1.82
N ARG A 91 -15.44 1.45 1.32
CA ARG A 91 -16.00 1.83 0.02
C ARG A 91 -15.29 1.14 -1.15
N LYS A 92 -13.99 0.90 -1.00
CA LYS A 92 -13.13 0.16 -1.91
C LYS A 92 -11.90 -0.36 -1.15
N ILE A 93 -11.24 -1.38 -1.68
CA ILE A 93 -9.93 -1.79 -1.15
C ILE A 93 -8.91 -0.69 -1.48
N PRO A 94 -8.14 -0.19 -0.50
CA PRO A 94 -7.07 0.76 -0.77
C PRO A 94 -5.97 0.10 -1.62
N ALA A 95 -5.42 0.86 -2.56
CA ALA A 95 -4.29 0.40 -3.36
C ALA A 95 -2.99 0.50 -2.56
N ASN A 96 -2.09 -0.44 -2.77
CA ASN A 96 -0.72 -0.39 -2.28
C ASN A 96 0.01 0.80 -2.94
N PRO A 97 0.57 1.75 -2.16
CA PRO A 97 1.20 2.96 -2.70
C PRO A 97 2.53 2.73 -3.42
N PHE A 98 3.10 1.52 -3.35
CA PHE A 98 4.34 1.16 -4.04
C PHE A 98 4.12 0.68 -5.47
N ASN A 99 3.07 -0.10 -5.73
CA ASN A 99 2.76 -0.67 -7.05
C ASN A 99 1.37 -0.28 -7.61
N ASN A 100 0.59 0.51 -6.88
CA ASN A 100 -0.78 0.93 -7.21
C ASN A 100 -1.77 -0.22 -7.44
N LEU A 101 -1.48 -1.42 -6.92
CA LEU A 101 -2.38 -2.56 -6.98
C LEU A 101 -3.26 -2.61 -5.73
N ASP A 102 -4.55 -2.88 -5.90
CA ASP A 102 -5.50 -3.14 -4.82
C ASP A 102 -5.83 -4.65 -4.69
N THR A 103 -5.06 -5.49 -5.38
CA THR A 103 -5.23 -6.94 -5.42
C THR A 103 -4.71 -7.61 -4.15
N ILE A 104 -5.30 -8.76 -3.83
CA ILE A 104 -4.99 -9.48 -2.59
C ILE A 104 -4.60 -10.93 -2.90
N HIS A 105 -3.39 -11.30 -2.51
CA HIS A 105 -2.96 -12.69 -2.49
C HIS A 105 -3.51 -13.40 -1.25
N MET A 106 -4.41 -14.35 -1.48
CA MET A 106 -5.04 -15.16 -0.42
C MET A 106 -4.18 -16.36 -0.05
N ILE A 107 -3.73 -16.41 1.21
CA ILE A 107 -3.04 -17.57 1.78
C ILE A 107 -4.07 -18.56 2.32
N LYS A 108 -3.95 -19.83 1.93
CA LYS A 108 -4.89 -20.86 2.37
C LYS A 108 -4.72 -21.21 3.85
N ASN A 109 -5.71 -21.90 4.39
CA ASN A 109 -5.65 -22.42 5.75
C ASN A 109 -4.48 -23.40 5.89
N GLY A 110 -3.61 -23.17 6.89
CA GLY A 110 -2.44 -24.00 7.16
C GLY A 110 -1.22 -23.74 6.26
N GLU A 111 -1.33 -22.91 5.21
CA GLU A 111 -0.16 -22.46 4.45
C GLU A 111 0.60 -21.37 5.25
N ALA A 112 1.93 -21.42 5.20
CA ALA A 112 2.76 -20.43 5.85
C ALA A 112 2.73 -19.10 5.11
N PHE A 113 2.80 -18.00 5.85
CA PHE A 113 2.97 -16.68 5.25
C PHE A 113 4.34 -16.62 4.53
N PRO A 114 4.43 -16.03 3.33
CA PRO A 114 5.70 -15.88 2.63
C PRO A 114 6.74 -15.12 3.48
N SER A 115 8.02 -15.40 3.24
CA SER A 115 9.14 -14.77 3.96
C SER A 115 9.55 -13.42 3.37
N ALA A 116 9.12 -13.10 2.14
CA ALA A 116 9.41 -11.85 1.45
C ALA A 116 8.21 -11.41 0.59
N GLY A 117 8.04 -10.10 0.45
CA GLY A 117 7.12 -9.54 -0.53
C GLY A 117 7.65 -9.72 -1.95
N THR A 118 6.75 -10.00 -2.87
CA THR A 118 7.03 -10.15 -4.30
C THR A 118 6.76 -8.87 -5.08
N GLY A 119 5.80 -8.05 -4.61
CA GLY A 119 5.31 -6.87 -5.32
C GLY A 119 4.36 -7.16 -6.48
N ASN A 120 3.97 -8.43 -6.68
CA ASN A 120 3.04 -8.86 -7.73
C ASN A 120 1.58 -8.56 -7.38
N TYR A 121 1.28 -8.40 -6.09
CA TYR A 121 -0.04 -8.07 -5.57
C TYR A 121 0.02 -6.78 -4.77
N GLY A 122 -1.14 -6.21 -4.42
CA GLY A 122 -1.18 -5.10 -3.47
C GLY A 122 -0.87 -5.57 -2.06
N TRP A 123 -1.57 -6.62 -1.64
CA TRP A 123 -1.60 -7.11 -0.27
C TRP A 123 -1.49 -8.63 -0.23
N ILE A 124 -1.01 -9.16 0.89
CA ILE A 124 -1.06 -10.59 1.21
C ILE A 124 -1.94 -10.74 2.44
N TYR A 125 -2.89 -11.66 2.40
CA TYR A 125 -3.82 -11.85 3.49
C TYR A 125 -4.04 -13.33 3.79
N GLN A 126 -4.04 -13.66 5.07
CA GLN A 126 -4.36 -14.99 5.57
C GLN A 126 -5.59 -14.92 6.48
N PRO A 127 -6.77 -15.36 6.00
CA PRO A 127 -8.01 -15.30 6.79
C PRO A 127 -7.96 -16.09 8.09
N ALA A 128 -7.31 -17.25 8.10
CA ALA A 128 -7.20 -18.12 9.27
C ALA A 128 -6.54 -17.43 10.48
N THR A 129 -5.58 -16.54 10.22
CA THR A 129 -4.84 -15.78 11.26
C THR A 129 -5.22 -14.31 11.29
N ARG A 130 -6.15 -13.86 10.42
CA ARG A 130 -6.51 -12.46 10.17
C ARG A 130 -5.32 -11.55 9.82
N ASN A 131 -4.22 -12.13 9.39
CA ASN A 131 -3.00 -11.36 9.16
C ASN A 131 -2.99 -10.81 7.73
N ILE A 132 -3.04 -9.47 7.60
CA ILE A 132 -2.85 -8.76 6.35
C ILE A 132 -1.54 -7.98 6.38
N ARG A 133 -0.77 -8.10 5.29
CA ARG A 133 0.55 -7.50 5.14
C ARG A 133 0.71 -6.89 3.75
N LEU A 134 1.60 -5.92 3.64
CA LEU A 134 1.96 -5.26 2.39
C LEU A 134 2.75 -6.23 1.50
N ASP A 135 2.35 -6.40 0.24
CA ASP A 135 3.17 -7.13 -0.74
C ASP A 135 4.15 -6.17 -1.41
N TRP A 136 5.33 -6.02 -0.80
CA TRP A 136 6.42 -5.24 -1.40
C TRP A 136 7.79 -5.81 -0.98
N PRO A 137 8.72 -6.00 -1.92
CA PRO A 137 10.06 -6.48 -1.59
C PRO A 137 10.89 -5.41 -0.88
N GLY A 138 11.87 -5.85 -0.10
CA GLY A 138 12.86 -4.99 0.54
C GLY A 138 12.46 -4.46 1.92
N THR A 139 13.14 -3.40 2.34
CA THR A 139 13.00 -2.77 3.65
C THR A 139 12.76 -1.28 3.54
N ASP A 140 12.19 -0.71 4.59
CA ASP A 140 12.01 0.72 4.72
C ASP A 140 13.30 1.45 5.10
N SER A 141 13.20 2.77 5.21
CA SER A 141 14.28 3.67 5.64
C SER A 141 14.96 3.27 6.97
N SER A 142 14.28 2.50 7.82
CA SER A 142 14.78 2.01 9.13
C SER A 142 15.27 0.55 9.08
N GLY A 143 15.28 -0.09 7.90
CA GLY A 143 15.67 -1.49 7.74
C GLY A 143 14.59 -2.50 8.11
N VAL A 144 13.35 -2.05 8.34
CA VAL A 144 12.21 -2.93 8.64
C VAL A 144 11.65 -3.48 7.33
N PRO A 145 11.49 -4.81 7.18
CA PRO A 145 10.87 -5.38 5.98
C PRO A 145 9.45 -4.86 5.79
N TYR A 146 9.10 -4.44 4.58
CA TYR A 146 7.76 -3.96 4.25
C TYR A 146 6.66 -4.97 4.58
N LEU A 147 6.97 -6.26 4.41
CA LEU A 147 6.07 -7.36 4.74
C LEU A 147 5.76 -7.46 6.25
N SER A 148 6.59 -6.85 7.11
CA SER A 148 6.41 -6.87 8.57
C SER A 148 5.63 -5.67 9.13
N TYR A 149 5.23 -4.73 8.27
CA TYR A 149 4.33 -3.64 8.62
C TYR A 149 3.00 -4.14 9.16
#